data_AF-A0A966F980-F1
#
_entry.id   AF-A0A966F980-F1
#
_cell.length_a   1.000
_cell.length_b   1.000
_cell.length_c   1.000
_cell.angle_alpha   90.00
_cell.angle_beta   90.00
_cell.angle_gamma   90.00
#
_symmetry.space_group_name_H-M   'P 1'
#
loop_
_entity.id
_entity.type
_entity.pdbx_description
1 polymer ?
#
loop_
_entity_poly.entity_id
_entity_poly.type
_entity_poly.pdbx_seq_one_letter_code
_entity_poly.pdbx_strand_id
1 'polypeptide(L)'
;IGEVHDGATITDWMEQERERGITITAAAISCNWSKSEVIDRKDKSQMYTFNIIDTPGHIDFTAEVKRSMRVLDGAVVVFDSVAGVEPQSETNWGYADEAGVPRICFINKMDRLGADFEKSYQSILDRLSKKAVRIQLPWGAEENFKGVVDLIKMKAYVFEGEMGMVVKEIEIPTELQAEAEKYRAELIERVVEHDDTLMEAFLEGNLPNNEDLKATLRKAVIANQIFPVMTGSALKNIGVQLVLDAVVDYLPAPTDLPPVKGINPKDDSEVFRSASDEEPFCALAFKLQTDPFVGQLTFFRVYSGIVKAGSYIYNATTGEKERL
;
A
#
# COMPACT_ATOMS: atom_id res chain seq x y z
N ILE A 1 -11.45 -13.39 -5.69
CA ILE A 1 -10.90 -12.85 -4.41
C ILE A 1 -11.35 -13.84 -3.32
N GLY A 2 -10.48 -14.24 -2.38
CA GLY A 2 -10.82 -15.23 -1.34
C GLY A 2 -11.28 -14.55 -0.04
N GLU A 3 -12.18 -15.19 0.71
CA GLU A 3 -12.71 -14.67 1.98
C GLU A 3 -12.17 -15.44 3.20
N VAL A 4 -11.78 -14.70 4.25
CA VAL A 4 -11.20 -15.25 5.50
C VAL A 4 -12.24 -16.08 6.26
N HIS A 5 -13.51 -15.66 6.24
CA HIS A 5 -14.58 -16.30 6.99
C HIS A 5 -14.92 -17.71 6.50
N ASP A 6 -14.70 -17.99 5.21
CA ASP A 6 -14.94 -19.29 4.60
C ASP A 6 -13.68 -20.18 4.56
N GLY A 7 -12.56 -19.73 5.14
CA GLY A 7 -11.28 -20.46 5.11
C GLY A 7 -10.70 -20.61 3.69
N ALA A 8 -11.16 -19.80 2.73
CA ALA A 8 -10.79 -19.85 1.32
C ALA A 8 -9.67 -18.87 0.96
N THR A 9 -9.08 -18.19 1.95
CA THR A 9 -7.90 -17.34 1.72
C THR A 9 -6.68 -18.16 1.33
N ILE A 10 -5.98 -17.66 0.31
CA ILE A 10 -4.72 -18.23 -0.19
C ILE A 10 -3.57 -17.86 0.77
N THR A 11 -3.68 -16.74 1.48
CA THR A 11 -2.63 -16.20 2.35
C THR A 11 -2.60 -16.84 3.73
N ASP A 12 -3.77 -17.13 4.34
CA ASP A 12 -3.87 -17.90 5.60
C ASP A 12 -4.01 -19.41 5.30
N TRP A 13 -2.89 -20.05 4.99
CA TRP A 13 -2.86 -21.44 4.55
C TRP A 13 -2.54 -22.43 5.68
N MET A 14 -1.95 -21.97 6.80
CA MET A 14 -1.69 -22.87 7.92
C MET A 14 -2.99 -23.23 8.64
N GLU A 15 -3.12 -24.50 9.05
CA GLU A 15 -4.28 -24.98 9.82
C GLU A 15 -4.49 -24.13 11.08
N GLN A 16 -3.41 -23.74 11.75
CA GLN A 16 -3.43 -22.87 12.92
C GLN A 16 -3.86 -21.43 12.63
N GLU A 17 -3.56 -20.89 11.43
CA GLU A 17 -4.03 -19.57 11.01
C GLU A 17 -5.54 -19.59 10.77
N ARG A 18 -6.03 -20.64 10.10
CA ARG A 18 -7.46 -20.86 9.83
C ARG A 18 -8.26 -21.12 11.10
N GLU A 19 -7.73 -21.92 12.03
CA GLU A 19 -8.37 -22.22 13.31
C GLU A 19 -8.48 -20.98 14.22
N ARG A 20 -7.48 -20.11 14.20
CA ARG A 20 -7.40 -18.94 15.10
C ARG A 20 -7.89 -17.64 14.46
N GLY A 21 -8.09 -17.61 13.15
CA GLY A 21 -8.47 -16.41 12.39
C GLY A 21 -7.42 -15.29 12.48
N ILE A 22 -6.14 -15.65 12.61
CA ILE A 22 -5.01 -14.72 12.66
C ILE A 22 -3.94 -15.14 11.66
N THR A 23 -3.33 -14.17 10.99
CA THR A 23 -2.14 -14.41 10.16
C THR A 23 -0.92 -14.60 11.08
N ILE A 24 -0.23 -15.72 10.92
CA ILE A 24 0.94 -16.12 11.74
C ILE A 24 2.22 -15.87 10.94
N THR A 25 2.25 -16.23 9.66
CA THR A 25 3.41 -16.05 8.78
C THR A 25 3.09 -15.15 7.61
N ALA A 26 4.07 -14.36 7.18
CA ALA A 26 3.84 -13.43 6.09
C ALA A 26 3.71 -14.17 4.75
N ALA A 27 2.57 -14.04 4.07
CA ALA A 27 2.34 -14.67 2.79
C ALA A 27 2.82 -13.76 1.65
N ALA A 28 3.66 -14.27 0.75
CA ALA A 28 4.07 -13.56 -0.45
C ALA A 28 3.26 -14.06 -1.66
N ILE A 29 2.47 -13.18 -2.27
CA ILE A 29 1.67 -13.48 -3.46
C ILE A 29 1.95 -12.47 -4.57
N SER A 30 1.84 -12.91 -5.82
CA SER A 30 1.92 -12.01 -6.98
C SER A 30 0.55 -11.93 -7.65
N CYS A 31 0.13 -10.73 -8.03
CA CYS A 31 -1.10 -10.53 -8.81
C CYS A 31 -0.90 -9.43 -9.86
N ASN A 32 -1.76 -9.42 -10.87
CA ASN A 32 -1.79 -8.37 -11.89
C ASN A 32 -3.04 -7.53 -11.72
N TRP A 33 -2.86 -6.21 -11.82
CA TRP A 33 -3.93 -5.22 -11.66
C TRP A 33 -4.01 -4.32 -12.89
N SER A 34 -5.20 -4.21 -13.47
CA SER A 34 -5.54 -3.13 -14.40
C SER A 34 -6.37 -2.12 -13.65
N LYS A 35 -6.06 -0.83 -13.81
CA LYS A 35 -6.79 0.24 -13.12
C LYS A 35 -8.28 0.18 -13.41
N SER A 36 -9.11 0.63 -12.46
CA SER A 36 -10.57 0.53 -12.58
C SER A 36 -11.14 1.21 -13.83
N GLU A 37 -10.48 2.27 -14.33
CA GLU A 37 -10.84 3.04 -15.53
C GLU A 37 -10.49 2.35 -16.86
N VAL A 38 -9.66 1.30 -16.83
CA VAL A 38 -9.28 0.54 -18.03
C VAL A 38 -10.47 -0.30 -18.51
N ILE A 39 -10.88 -0.08 -19.76
CA ILE A 39 -12.00 -0.80 -20.40
C ILE A 39 -11.59 -2.25 -20.70
N ASP A 40 -10.46 -2.46 -21.37
CA ASP A 40 -9.94 -3.81 -21.65
C ASP A 40 -8.98 -4.27 -20.54
N ARG A 41 -9.56 -4.79 -19.46
CA ARG A 41 -8.80 -5.35 -18.32
C ARG A 41 -8.06 -6.65 -18.64
N LYS A 42 -8.08 -7.14 -19.89
CA LYS A 42 -7.29 -8.30 -20.33
C LYS A 42 -6.02 -7.87 -21.07
N ASP A 43 -5.90 -6.60 -21.43
CA ASP A 43 -4.70 -6.06 -22.06
C ASP A 43 -3.55 -6.03 -21.05
N LYS A 44 -2.59 -6.93 -21.26
CA LYS A 44 -1.40 -7.04 -20.41
C LYS A 44 -0.51 -5.81 -20.44
N SER A 45 -0.57 -4.98 -21.50
CA SER A 45 0.22 -3.75 -21.58
C SER A 45 -0.26 -2.67 -20.61
N GLN A 46 -1.48 -2.80 -20.09
CA GLN A 46 -2.11 -1.91 -19.11
C GLN A 46 -2.22 -2.56 -17.72
N MET A 47 -1.46 -3.63 -17.49
CA MET A 47 -1.40 -4.32 -16.20
C MET A 47 -0.15 -3.93 -15.43
N TYR A 48 -0.34 -3.75 -14.13
CA TYR A 48 0.71 -3.58 -13.13
C TYR A 48 0.84 -4.88 -12.34
N THR A 49 2.06 -5.32 -12.08
CA THR A 49 2.30 -6.49 -11.23
C THR A 49 2.55 -6.04 -9.81
N PHE A 50 1.77 -6.56 -8.87
CA PHE A 50 1.99 -6.39 -7.44
C PHE A 50 2.59 -7.65 -6.85
N ASN A 51 3.59 -7.47 -6.00
CA ASN A 51 4.07 -8.49 -5.09
C ASN A 51 3.64 -8.07 -3.67
N ILE A 52 2.67 -8.78 -3.12
CA ILE A 52 2.05 -8.46 -1.85
C ILE A 52 2.67 -9.35 -0.80
N ILE A 53 3.17 -8.75 0.28
CA ILE A 53 3.53 -9.44 1.51
C ILE A 53 2.45 -9.11 2.53
N ASP A 54 1.60 -10.08 2.83
CA ASP A 54 0.61 -9.95 3.89
C ASP A 54 1.30 -10.15 5.23
N THR A 55 1.38 -9.12 6.08
CA THR A 55 2.15 -9.16 7.33
C THR A 55 1.28 -9.47 8.53
N PRO A 56 1.73 -10.29 9.49
CA PRO A 56 1.00 -10.53 10.73
C PRO A 56 0.64 -9.24 11.51
N GLY A 57 -0.58 -9.17 12.03
CA GLY A 57 -1.02 -8.06 12.89
C GLY A 57 -0.73 -8.27 14.39
N HIS A 58 -0.35 -9.48 14.80
CA HIS A 58 -0.17 -9.85 16.20
C HIS A 58 1.25 -9.53 16.72
N ILE A 59 1.35 -9.10 17.99
CA ILE A 59 2.61 -8.63 18.60
C ILE A 59 3.72 -9.68 18.63
N ASP A 60 3.35 -10.96 18.76
CA ASP A 60 4.28 -12.09 18.83
C ASP A 60 5.08 -12.28 17.52
N PHE A 61 4.65 -11.69 16.40
CA PHE A 61 5.28 -11.82 15.08
C PHE A 61 5.91 -10.51 14.58
N THR A 62 6.16 -9.55 15.47
CA THR A 62 6.76 -8.24 15.17
C THR A 62 8.11 -8.31 14.44
N ALA A 63 8.93 -9.34 14.73
CA ALA A 63 10.20 -9.54 14.01
C ALA A 63 10.00 -9.83 12.52
N GLU A 64 8.91 -10.50 12.14
CA GLU A 64 8.57 -10.78 10.75
C GLU A 64 8.03 -9.55 10.04
N VAL A 65 7.22 -8.74 10.73
CA VAL A 65 6.77 -7.42 10.24
C VAL A 65 7.98 -6.52 9.96
N LYS A 66 8.89 -6.39 10.92
CA LYS A 66 10.09 -5.55 10.77
C LYS A 66 10.99 -6.01 9.61
N ARG A 67 11.15 -7.33 9.42
CA ARG A 67 11.89 -7.87 8.27
C ARG A 67 11.19 -7.60 6.94
N SER A 68 9.87 -7.76 6.90
CA SER A 68 9.07 -7.50 5.70
C SER A 68 9.15 -6.04 5.28
N MET A 69 9.05 -5.08 6.22
CA MET A 69 9.15 -3.65 5.93
C MET A 69 10.47 -3.27 5.22
N ARG A 70 11.58 -3.97 5.48
CA ARG A 70 12.87 -3.71 4.83
C ARG A 70 12.95 -4.13 3.37
N VAL A 71 12.01 -4.95 2.90
CA VAL A 71 11.98 -5.44 1.51
C VAL A 71 10.78 -4.91 0.73
N LEU A 72 9.93 -4.07 1.33
CA LEU A 72 8.79 -3.46 0.63
C LEU A 72 9.20 -2.16 -0.07
N ASP A 73 8.55 -1.89 -1.20
CA ASP A 73 8.65 -0.59 -1.88
C ASP A 73 7.66 0.42 -1.31
N GLY A 74 6.47 -0.03 -0.96
CA GLY A 74 5.44 0.77 -0.31
C GLY A 74 4.50 -0.11 0.51
N ALA A 75 3.64 0.52 1.30
CA ALA A 75 2.70 -0.18 2.18
C ALA A 75 1.27 0.38 2.11
N VAL A 76 0.29 -0.50 2.31
CA VAL A 76 -1.10 -0.13 2.60
C VAL A 76 -1.34 -0.37 4.09
N VAL A 77 -1.47 0.70 4.87
CA VAL A 77 -1.73 0.61 6.30
C VAL A 77 -3.23 0.62 6.54
N VAL A 78 -3.75 -0.47 7.09
CA VAL A 78 -5.19 -0.67 7.30
C VAL A 78 -5.56 -0.29 8.74
N PHE A 79 -6.62 0.50 8.88
CA PHE A 79 -7.19 0.92 10.17
C PHE A 79 -8.63 0.43 10.30
N ASP A 80 -9.06 0.15 11.52
CA ASP A 80 -10.46 -0.17 11.82
C ASP A 80 -11.26 1.12 12.00
N SER A 81 -12.37 1.30 11.29
CA SER A 81 -13.18 2.53 11.37
C SER A 81 -13.89 2.77 12.71
N VAL A 82 -13.95 1.76 13.59
CA VAL A 82 -14.56 1.88 14.93
C VAL A 82 -13.49 2.24 15.97
N ALA A 83 -12.38 1.49 15.94
CA ALA A 83 -11.29 1.63 16.90
C ALA A 83 -10.30 2.75 16.55
N GLY A 84 -10.13 3.04 15.26
CA GLY A 84 -9.10 3.95 14.74
C GLY A 84 -7.70 3.33 14.85
N VAL A 85 -6.72 4.14 15.25
CA VAL A 85 -5.36 3.69 15.54
C VAL A 85 -5.36 2.82 16.79
N GLU A 86 -4.69 1.67 16.75
CA GLU A 86 -4.47 0.78 17.90
C GLU A 86 -2.97 0.77 18.29
N PRO A 87 -2.59 0.32 19.50
CA PRO A 87 -1.19 0.25 19.92
C PRO A 87 -0.27 -0.50 18.93
N GLN A 88 -0.80 -1.54 18.29
CA GLN A 88 -0.10 -2.30 17.26
C GLN A 88 0.07 -1.50 15.96
N SER A 89 -0.92 -0.68 15.60
CA SER A 89 -0.82 0.23 14.46
C SER A 89 0.34 1.22 14.66
N GLU A 90 0.52 1.77 15.87
CA GLU A 90 1.65 2.65 16.20
C GLU A 90 3.00 1.95 16.06
N THR A 91 3.09 0.70 16.55
CA THR A 91 4.31 -0.10 16.48
C THR A 91 4.71 -0.35 15.01
N ASN A 92 3.75 -0.78 14.19
CA ASN A 92 3.98 -1.04 12.76
C ASN A 92 4.27 0.25 11.99
N TRP A 93 3.64 1.36 12.37
CA TRP A 93 3.94 2.68 11.81
C TRP A 93 5.38 3.09 12.08
N GLY A 94 5.86 2.88 13.31
CA GLY A 94 7.26 3.13 13.68
C GLY A 94 8.26 2.30 12.88
N TYR A 95 7.95 1.03 12.59
CA TYR A 95 8.80 0.21 11.72
C TYR A 95 8.84 0.71 10.28
N ALA A 96 7.71 1.17 9.75
CA ALA A 96 7.66 1.78 8.42
C ALA A 96 8.41 3.12 8.39
N ASP A 97 8.37 3.92 9.46
CA ASP A 97 9.17 5.15 9.61
C ASP A 97 10.67 4.84 9.66
N GLU A 98 11.09 3.85 10.45
CA GLU A 98 12.50 3.41 10.55
C GLU A 98 13.04 2.92 9.19
N ALA A 99 12.20 2.22 8.42
CA ALA A 99 12.55 1.71 7.10
C ALA A 99 12.33 2.72 5.96
N GLY A 100 11.75 3.90 6.24
CA GLY A 100 11.45 4.91 5.24
C GLY A 100 10.42 4.48 4.19
N VAL A 101 9.50 3.57 4.52
CA VAL A 101 8.56 2.97 3.56
C VAL A 101 7.39 3.94 3.28
N PRO A 102 7.25 4.42 2.01
CA PRO A 102 6.09 5.18 1.55
C PRO A 102 4.80 4.40 1.77
N ARG A 103 3.72 5.08 2.15
CA ARG A 103 2.49 4.38 2.50
C ARG A 103 1.23 5.17 2.20
N ILE A 104 0.18 4.41 1.91
CA ILE A 104 -1.20 4.87 1.87
C ILE A 104 -1.97 4.28 3.06
N CYS A 105 -2.98 5.00 3.54
CA CYS A 105 -3.81 4.59 4.66
C CYS A 105 -5.20 4.20 4.17
N PHE A 106 -5.74 3.10 4.69
CA PHE A 106 -7.07 2.62 4.37
C PHE A 106 -7.88 2.43 5.65
N ILE A 107 -8.86 3.31 5.89
CA ILE A 107 -9.84 3.16 6.96
C ILE A 107 -10.90 2.16 6.48
N ASN A 108 -10.81 0.94 7.00
CA ASN A 108 -11.62 -0.20 6.61
C ASN A 108 -12.80 -0.41 7.56
N LYS A 109 -13.68 -1.35 7.18
CA LYS A 109 -14.83 -1.79 7.96
C LYS A 109 -15.87 -0.70 8.19
N MET A 110 -16.00 0.24 7.23
CA MET A 110 -17.03 1.28 7.28
C MET A 110 -18.46 0.72 7.34
N ASP A 111 -18.64 -0.58 7.14
CA ASP A 111 -19.89 -1.32 7.27
C ASP A 111 -20.27 -1.74 8.71
N ARG A 112 -19.39 -1.58 9.69
CA ARG A 112 -19.63 -2.00 11.08
C ARG A 112 -20.42 -0.97 11.89
N LEU A 113 -21.15 -1.45 12.89
CA LEU A 113 -21.80 -0.60 13.89
C LEU A 113 -20.74 0.22 14.64
N GLY A 114 -20.95 1.53 14.74
CA GLY A 114 -20.00 2.48 15.32
C GLY A 114 -18.88 2.91 14.39
N ALA A 115 -18.96 2.59 13.09
CA ALA A 115 -17.99 3.05 12.10
C ALA A 115 -18.01 4.59 11.99
N ASP A 116 -16.86 5.21 12.21
CA ASP A 116 -16.70 6.65 12.18
C ASP A 116 -15.36 7.00 11.50
N PHE A 117 -15.48 7.49 10.27
CA PHE A 117 -14.32 7.88 9.47
C PHE A 117 -13.58 9.07 10.08
N GLU A 118 -14.29 10.10 10.56
CA GLU A 118 -13.65 11.31 11.05
C GLU A 118 -12.92 11.04 12.36
N LYS A 119 -13.54 10.27 13.28
CA LYS A 119 -12.86 9.82 14.50
C LYS A 119 -11.61 9.00 14.19
N SER A 120 -11.71 8.08 13.22
CA SER A 120 -10.57 7.24 12.83
C SER A 120 -9.46 8.06 12.17
N TYR A 121 -9.81 8.97 11.26
CA TYR A 121 -8.88 9.90 10.63
C TYR A 121 -8.20 10.80 11.66
N GLN A 122 -8.96 11.37 12.59
CA GLN A 122 -8.43 12.18 13.69
C GLN A 122 -7.45 11.38 14.56
N SER A 123 -7.73 10.10 14.82
CA SER A 123 -6.81 9.24 15.56
C SER A 123 -5.47 9.03 14.82
N ILE A 124 -5.46 8.96 13.49
CA ILE A 124 -4.22 8.93 12.68
C ILE A 124 -3.45 10.23 12.85
N LEU A 125 -4.14 11.37 12.77
CA LEU A 125 -3.51 12.68 12.94
C LEU A 125 -2.90 12.87 14.32
N ASP A 126 -3.57 12.42 15.37
CA ASP A 126 -3.16 12.65 16.76
C ASP A 126 -2.09 11.69 17.25
N ARG A 127 -2.14 10.43 16.79
CA ARG A 127 -1.27 9.36 17.31
C ARG A 127 -0.13 8.99 16.39
N LEU A 128 -0.26 9.24 15.08
CA LEU A 128 0.72 8.81 14.08
C LEU A 128 1.36 10.00 13.35
N SER A 129 0.58 10.77 12.59
CA SER A 129 1.16 11.84 11.78
C SER A 129 0.17 12.87 11.29
N LYS A 130 0.50 14.16 11.48
CA LYS A 130 -0.21 15.30 10.88
C LYS A 130 -0.02 15.41 9.36
N LYS A 131 0.83 14.58 8.77
CA LYS A 131 1.01 14.46 7.31
C LYS A 131 -0.09 13.65 6.62
N ALA A 132 -1.01 13.03 7.38
CA ALA A 132 -2.11 12.28 6.80
C ALA A 132 -3.11 13.22 6.14
N VAL A 133 -3.46 12.96 4.88
CA VAL A 133 -4.39 13.80 4.10
C VAL A 133 -5.48 12.93 3.50
N ARG A 134 -6.74 13.25 3.79
CA ARG A 134 -7.87 12.54 3.20
C ARG A 134 -7.95 12.82 1.69
N ILE A 135 -7.97 11.76 0.90
CA ILE A 135 -8.19 11.83 -0.56
C ILE A 135 -9.55 11.27 -0.96
N GLN A 136 -10.27 10.67 -0.01
CA GLN A 136 -11.63 10.18 -0.17
C GLN A 136 -12.48 10.50 1.06
N LEU A 137 -13.80 10.56 0.86
CA LEU A 137 -14.81 10.60 1.91
C LEU A 137 -15.74 9.38 1.82
N PRO A 138 -16.25 8.86 2.94
CA PRO A 138 -17.24 7.79 2.90
C PRO A 138 -18.61 8.34 2.49
N TRP A 139 -19.38 7.57 1.71
CA TRP A 139 -20.80 7.86 1.49
C TRP A 139 -21.66 6.95 2.38
N GLY A 140 -22.08 7.51 3.51
CA GLY A 140 -22.78 6.79 4.58
C GLY A 140 -21.81 6.07 5.53
N ALA A 141 -22.38 5.28 6.43
CA ALA A 141 -21.66 4.44 7.38
C ALA A 141 -22.53 3.23 7.76
N GLU A 142 -21.91 2.22 8.35
CA GLU A 142 -22.55 1.01 8.84
C GLU A 142 -23.33 0.26 7.74
N GLU A 143 -24.57 -0.14 8.02
CA GLU A 143 -25.46 -0.72 7.01
C GLU A 143 -25.76 0.22 5.84
N ASN A 144 -25.67 1.54 6.05
CA ASN A 144 -25.94 2.57 5.06
C ASN A 144 -24.70 3.00 4.27
N PHE A 145 -23.55 2.36 4.46
CA PHE A 145 -22.36 2.61 3.67
C PHE A 145 -22.53 2.12 2.23
N LYS A 146 -22.50 3.05 1.26
CA LYS A 146 -22.87 2.80 -0.15
C LYS A 146 -21.71 2.93 -1.13
N GLY A 147 -20.70 3.70 -0.78
CA GLY A 147 -19.65 4.09 -1.72
C GLY A 147 -18.70 5.09 -1.13
N VAL A 148 -17.89 5.71 -1.99
CA VAL A 148 -16.90 6.70 -1.59
C VAL A 148 -16.91 7.89 -2.55
N VAL A 149 -16.54 9.06 -2.06
CA VAL A 149 -16.31 10.26 -2.85
C VAL A 149 -14.81 10.44 -3.03
N ASP A 150 -14.34 10.52 -4.27
CA ASP A 150 -12.96 10.82 -4.62
C ASP A 150 -12.77 12.34 -4.73
N LEU A 151 -11.88 12.89 -3.90
CA LEU A 151 -11.65 14.33 -3.81
C LEU A 151 -10.70 14.84 -4.91
N ILE A 152 -9.95 13.96 -5.57
CA ILE A 152 -9.06 14.29 -6.68
C ILE A 152 -9.88 14.45 -7.97
N LYS A 153 -10.78 13.51 -8.27
CA LYS A 153 -11.63 13.57 -9.46
C LYS A 153 -12.93 14.34 -9.24
N MET A 154 -13.32 14.56 -7.99
CA MET A 154 -14.64 15.10 -7.59
C MET A 154 -15.79 14.30 -8.18
N LYS A 155 -15.74 12.99 -7.94
CA LYS A 155 -16.76 12.02 -8.35
C LYS A 155 -17.06 11.08 -7.20
N ALA A 156 -18.30 10.58 -7.17
CA ALA A 156 -18.67 9.50 -6.28
C ALA A 156 -18.56 8.16 -7.01
N TYR A 157 -18.19 7.12 -6.27
CA TYR A 157 -18.04 5.77 -6.78
C TYR A 157 -18.95 4.82 -6.00
N VAL A 158 -19.73 4.04 -6.76
CA VAL A 158 -20.52 2.91 -6.26
C VAL A 158 -20.00 1.62 -6.85
N PHE A 159 -20.13 0.54 -6.09
CA PHE A 159 -19.53 -0.75 -6.39
C PHE A 159 -20.65 -1.78 -6.54
N GLU A 160 -20.75 -2.34 -7.74
CA GLU A 160 -21.81 -3.28 -8.12
C GLU A 160 -21.24 -4.59 -8.67
N GLY A 161 -22.13 -5.55 -8.87
CA GLY A 161 -21.80 -6.88 -9.37
C GLY A 161 -21.17 -7.76 -8.31
N GLU A 162 -20.78 -8.96 -8.74
CA GLU A 162 -20.10 -9.91 -7.87
C GLU A 162 -18.78 -9.31 -7.37
N MET A 163 -18.55 -9.34 -6.05
CA MET A 163 -17.37 -8.78 -5.39
C MET A 163 -17.03 -7.32 -5.76
N GLY A 164 -18.04 -6.49 -6.09
CA GLY A 164 -17.83 -5.07 -6.40
C GLY A 164 -16.99 -4.81 -7.66
N MET A 165 -16.89 -5.79 -8.58
CA MET A 165 -16.05 -5.69 -9.78
C MET A 165 -16.45 -4.56 -10.74
N VAL A 166 -17.72 -4.15 -10.70
CA VAL A 166 -18.25 -3.04 -11.51
C VAL A 166 -18.16 -1.76 -10.69
N VAL A 167 -17.08 -1.01 -10.90
CA VAL A 167 -16.88 0.32 -10.30
C VAL A 167 -17.58 1.34 -11.20
N LYS A 168 -18.63 1.98 -10.70
CA LYS A 168 -19.36 3.02 -11.44
C LYS A 168 -19.05 4.40 -10.88
N GLU A 169 -18.58 5.26 -11.77
CA GLU A 169 -18.42 6.69 -11.52
C GLU A 169 -19.76 7.40 -11.70
N ILE A 170 -20.13 8.23 -10.72
CA ILE A 170 -21.33 9.08 -10.75
C ILE A 170 -21.00 10.48 -10.21
N GLU A 171 -21.92 11.43 -10.41
CA GLU A 171 -21.82 12.74 -9.77
C GLU A 171 -21.93 12.63 -8.24
N ILE A 172 -21.27 13.55 -7.54
CA ILE A 172 -21.33 13.61 -6.09
C ILE A 172 -22.77 13.92 -5.65
N PRO A 173 -23.34 13.15 -4.71
CA PRO A 173 -24.66 13.42 -4.15
C PRO A 173 -24.73 14.82 -3.54
N THR A 174 -25.86 15.51 -3.71
CA THR A 174 -26.02 16.90 -3.27
C THR A 174 -25.74 17.07 -1.77
N GLU A 175 -26.06 16.07 -0.96
CA GLU A 175 -25.81 16.08 0.49
C GLU A 175 -24.32 16.04 0.86
N LEU A 176 -23.46 15.51 -0.01
CA LEU A 176 -21.99 15.44 0.20
C LEU A 176 -21.23 16.53 -0.54
N GLN A 177 -21.88 17.28 -1.45
CA GLN A 177 -21.21 18.26 -2.32
C GLN A 177 -20.42 19.31 -1.54
N ALA A 178 -21.06 19.95 -0.55
CA ALA A 178 -20.42 21.01 0.23
C ALA A 178 -19.23 20.49 1.07
N GLU A 179 -19.36 19.26 1.59
CA GLU A 179 -18.30 18.62 2.36
C GLU A 179 -17.12 18.21 1.46
N ALA A 180 -17.41 17.67 0.28
CA ALA A 180 -16.41 17.32 -0.72
C ALA A 180 -15.65 18.55 -1.22
N GLU A 181 -16.32 19.68 -1.47
CA GLU A 181 -15.67 20.93 -1.87
C GLU A 181 -14.74 21.47 -0.78
N LYS A 182 -15.21 21.47 0.47
CA LYS A 182 -14.40 21.88 1.64
C LYS A 182 -13.12 21.04 1.74
N TYR A 183 -13.25 19.71 1.73
CA TYR A 183 -12.09 18.84 1.91
C TYR A 183 -11.23 18.70 0.66
N ARG A 184 -11.76 18.97 -0.52
CA ARG A 184 -10.95 19.16 -1.73
C ARG A 184 -10.07 20.40 -1.62
N ALA A 185 -10.59 21.51 -1.11
CA ALA A 185 -9.78 22.72 -0.91
C ALA A 185 -8.61 22.44 0.06
N GLU A 186 -8.89 21.77 1.19
CA GLU A 186 -7.86 21.33 2.13
C GLU A 186 -6.85 20.37 1.48
N LEU A 187 -7.32 19.38 0.71
CA LEU A 187 -6.44 18.47 -0.03
C LEU A 187 -5.51 19.21 -1.00
N ILE A 188 -6.06 20.13 -1.79
CA ILE A 188 -5.27 20.92 -2.75
C ILE A 188 -4.21 21.72 -1.99
N GLU A 189 -4.60 22.46 -0.95
CA GLU A 189 -3.68 23.24 -0.12
C GLU A 189 -2.53 22.38 0.40
N ARG A 190 -2.85 21.23 1.01
CA ARG A 190 -1.85 20.31 1.56
C ARG A 190 -0.91 19.73 0.52
N VAL A 191 -1.39 19.49 -0.71
CA VAL A 191 -0.57 18.89 -1.78
C VAL A 191 0.31 19.93 -2.47
N VAL A 192 -0.20 21.13 -2.74
CA VAL A 192 0.59 22.16 -3.45
C VAL A 192 1.76 22.68 -2.62
N GLU A 193 1.73 22.57 -1.28
CA GLU A 193 2.88 22.83 -0.41
C GLU A 193 4.16 22.04 -0.78
N HIS A 194 4.03 20.97 -1.57
CA HIS A 194 5.14 20.12 -2.02
C HIS A 194 5.64 20.42 -3.44
N ASP A 195 5.13 21.49 -4.08
CA ASP A 195 5.60 21.96 -5.39
C ASP A 195 5.53 23.50 -5.44
N ASP A 196 6.69 24.16 -5.45
CA ASP A 196 6.79 25.62 -5.37
C ASP A 196 5.99 26.33 -6.48
N THR A 197 5.96 25.75 -7.70
CA THR A 197 5.25 26.34 -8.84
C THR A 197 3.74 26.25 -8.65
N LEU A 198 3.23 25.10 -8.18
CA LEU A 198 1.81 24.95 -7.88
C LEU A 198 1.38 25.78 -6.68
N MET A 199 2.24 25.94 -5.67
CA MET A 199 1.97 26.77 -4.50
C MET A 199 1.82 28.25 -4.89
N GLU A 200 2.74 28.78 -5.70
CA GLU A 200 2.65 30.14 -6.23
C GLU A 200 1.35 30.35 -7.03
N ALA A 201 1.03 29.44 -7.95
CA ALA A 201 -0.21 29.50 -8.73
C ALA A 201 -1.47 29.45 -7.85
N PHE A 202 -1.46 28.62 -6.81
CA PHE A 202 -2.57 28.50 -5.86
C PHE A 202 -2.80 29.79 -5.05
N LEU A 203 -1.72 30.46 -4.61
CA LEU A 203 -1.80 31.75 -3.92
C LEU A 203 -2.35 32.87 -4.82
N GLU A 204 -2.18 32.76 -6.14
CA GLU A 204 -2.79 33.65 -7.14
C GLU A 204 -4.25 33.31 -7.46
N GLY A 205 -4.80 32.25 -6.86
CA GLY A 205 -6.18 31.79 -7.07
C GLY A 205 -6.36 30.78 -8.21
N ASN A 206 -5.27 30.27 -8.79
CA ASN A 206 -5.31 29.25 -9.84
C ASN A 206 -5.26 27.85 -9.22
N LEU A 207 -6.31 27.05 -9.42
CA LEU A 207 -6.35 25.66 -8.94
C LEU A 207 -5.59 24.72 -9.88
N PRO A 208 -4.81 23.76 -9.36
CA PRO A 208 -4.15 22.76 -10.18
C PRO A 208 -5.18 21.85 -10.88
N ASN A 209 -4.84 21.37 -12.06
CA ASN A 209 -5.60 20.29 -12.69
C ASN A 209 -5.33 18.96 -11.95
N ASN A 210 -6.16 17.95 -12.23
CA ASN A 210 -6.07 16.66 -11.53
C ASN A 210 -4.76 15.90 -11.85
N GLU A 211 -4.15 16.09 -13.02
CA GLU A 211 -2.91 15.40 -13.38
C GLU A 211 -1.73 15.95 -12.57
N ASP A 212 -1.58 17.27 -12.50
CA ASP A 212 -0.55 17.95 -11.71
C ASP A 212 -0.72 17.66 -10.23
N LEU A 213 -1.97 17.69 -9.73
CA LEU A 213 -2.28 17.36 -8.34
C LEU A 213 -1.87 15.92 -8.00
N LYS A 214 -2.15 14.95 -8.88
CA LYS A 214 -1.74 13.54 -8.68
C LYS A 214 -0.23 13.37 -8.76
N ALA A 215 0.44 14.03 -9.69
CA ALA A 215 1.89 13.96 -9.83
C ALA A 215 2.60 14.51 -8.58
N THR A 216 2.15 15.65 -8.06
CA THR A 216 2.69 16.25 -6.83
C THR A 216 2.37 15.41 -5.60
N LEU A 217 1.14 14.89 -5.50
CA LEU A 217 0.78 13.95 -4.44
C LEU A 217 1.70 12.72 -4.45
N ARG A 218 1.93 12.09 -5.62
CA ARG A 218 2.85 10.95 -5.76
C ARG A 218 4.25 11.28 -5.24
N LYS A 219 4.83 12.42 -5.66
CA LYS A 219 6.15 12.87 -5.17
C LYS A 219 6.17 12.97 -3.64
N ALA A 220 5.15 13.59 -3.05
CA ALA A 220 5.05 13.76 -1.60
C ALA A 220 4.85 12.42 -0.86
N VAL A 221 4.13 11.45 -1.45
CA VAL A 221 3.96 10.10 -0.89
C VAL A 221 5.28 9.35 -0.87
N ILE A 222 5.99 9.30 -2.00
CA ILE A 222 7.29 8.62 -2.12
C ILE A 222 8.32 9.24 -1.16
N ALA A 223 8.24 10.56 -0.92
CA ALA A 223 9.09 11.25 0.04
C ALA A 223 8.67 11.10 1.53
N ASN A 224 7.61 10.33 1.84
CA ASN A 224 7.02 10.24 3.19
C ASN A 224 6.64 11.62 3.78
N GLN A 225 6.20 12.53 2.93
CA GLN A 225 5.76 13.87 3.29
C GLN A 225 4.24 14.00 3.37
N ILE A 226 3.51 13.16 2.63
CA ILE A 226 2.05 12.99 2.74
C ILE A 226 1.70 11.51 2.88
N PHE A 227 0.69 11.20 3.69
CA PHE A 227 0.09 9.88 3.79
C PHE A 227 -1.39 9.94 3.35
N PRO A 228 -1.74 9.52 2.13
CA PRO A 228 -3.10 9.61 1.62
C PRO A 228 -4.02 8.68 2.40
N VAL A 229 -5.16 9.20 2.86
CA VAL A 229 -6.16 8.43 3.59
C VAL A 229 -7.37 8.16 2.70
N MET A 230 -7.64 6.88 2.52
CA MET A 230 -8.75 6.31 1.77
C MET A 230 -9.69 5.58 2.72
N THR A 231 -10.88 5.23 2.26
CA THR A 231 -11.89 4.57 3.09
C THR A 231 -12.68 3.52 2.31
N GLY A 232 -13.29 2.56 3.02
CA GLY A 232 -14.03 1.48 2.39
C GLY A 232 -14.46 0.37 3.33
N SER A 233 -14.96 -0.69 2.71
CA SER A 233 -15.29 -1.95 3.37
C SER A 233 -14.79 -3.09 2.50
N ALA A 234 -13.72 -3.74 2.96
CA ALA A 234 -13.22 -4.95 2.31
C ALA A 234 -14.27 -6.08 2.35
N LEU A 235 -15.03 -6.20 3.46
CA LEU A 235 -16.07 -7.21 3.61
C LEU A 235 -17.22 -7.03 2.60
N LYS A 236 -17.66 -5.78 2.37
CA LYS A 236 -18.68 -5.48 1.37
C LYS A 236 -18.13 -5.25 -0.04
N ASN A 237 -16.81 -5.40 -0.24
CA ASN A 237 -16.12 -5.15 -1.50
C ASN A 237 -16.29 -3.72 -2.05
N ILE A 238 -16.35 -2.72 -1.16
CA ILE A 238 -16.49 -1.30 -1.48
C ILE A 238 -15.15 -0.59 -1.24
N GLY A 239 -14.61 0.07 -2.26
CA GLY A 239 -13.43 0.93 -2.15
C GLY A 239 -12.07 0.23 -2.34
N VAL A 240 -11.99 -1.10 -2.17
CA VAL A 240 -10.72 -1.85 -2.30
C VAL A 240 -10.10 -1.69 -3.69
N GLN A 241 -10.92 -1.65 -4.74
CA GLN A 241 -10.48 -1.45 -6.12
C GLN A 241 -9.79 -0.09 -6.28
N LEU A 242 -10.31 0.96 -5.64
CA LEU A 242 -9.70 2.29 -5.68
C LEU A 242 -8.43 2.36 -4.83
N VAL A 243 -8.31 1.58 -3.75
CA VAL A 243 -7.05 1.43 -3.02
C VAL A 243 -5.98 0.84 -3.92
N LEU A 244 -6.31 -0.19 -4.71
CA LEU A 244 -5.36 -0.77 -5.67
C LEU A 244 -5.01 0.20 -6.82
N ASP A 245 -5.95 1.03 -7.27
CA ASP A 245 -5.64 2.13 -8.20
C ASP A 245 -4.68 3.15 -7.57
N ALA A 246 -4.88 3.48 -6.29
CA ALA A 246 -4.00 4.39 -5.54
C ALA A 246 -2.61 3.80 -5.28
N VAL A 247 -2.48 2.47 -5.15
CA VAL A 247 -1.18 1.79 -5.12
C VAL A 247 -0.42 2.09 -6.42
N VAL A 248 -1.06 1.95 -7.58
CA VAL A 248 -0.45 2.30 -8.87
C VAL A 248 -0.10 3.78 -8.93
N ASP A 249 -1.06 4.64 -8.57
CA ASP A 249 -0.94 6.08 -8.77
C ASP A 249 0.07 6.73 -7.81
N TYR A 250 0.23 6.23 -6.57
CA TYR A 250 0.97 6.94 -5.52
C TYR A 250 2.10 6.17 -4.85
N LEU A 251 2.09 4.82 -4.83
CA LEU A 251 3.21 4.06 -4.28
C LEU A 251 4.35 3.90 -5.31
N PRO A 252 5.61 3.82 -4.85
CA PRO A 252 6.76 3.78 -5.74
C PRO A 252 6.83 2.44 -6.49
N ALA A 253 7.31 2.51 -7.74
CA ALA A 253 7.93 1.35 -8.38
C ALA A 253 9.36 1.16 -7.82
N PRO A 254 9.98 -0.03 -7.96
CA PRO A 254 11.36 -0.24 -7.52
C PRO A 254 12.37 0.77 -8.12
N THR A 255 12.08 1.29 -9.31
CA THR A 255 12.89 2.30 -10.01
C THR A 255 12.73 3.71 -9.46
N ASP A 256 11.68 3.98 -8.66
CA ASP A 256 11.45 5.28 -8.03
C ASP A 256 12.21 5.43 -6.71
N LEU A 257 12.79 4.34 -6.19
CA LEU A 257 13.52 4.30 -4.94
C LEU A 257 15.02 4.54 -5.15
N PRO A 258 15.71 5.11 -4.13
CA PRO A 258 17.14 5.29 -4.20
C PRO A 258 17.88 3.93 -4.31
N PRO A 259 19.07 3.90 -4.93
CA PRO A 259 19.93 2.72 -4.97
C PRO A 259 20.17 2.13 -3.56
N VAL A 260 20.13 0.81 -3.45
CA VAL A 260 20.40 0.15 -2.17
C VAL A 260 21.87 0.22 -1.82
N LYS A 261 22.14 0.50 -0.55
CA LYS A 261 23.48 0.60 0.02
C LYS A 261 23.92 -0.75 0.59
N GLY A 262 25.14 -1.16 0.28
CA GLY A 262 25.83 -2.31 0.87
C GLY A 262 27.27 -1.96 1.28
N ILE A 263 27.93 -2.89 1.96
CA ILE A 263 29.34 -2.79 2.34
C ILE A 263 30.11 -3.89 1.59
N ASN A 264 31.21 -3.52 0.95
CA ASN A 264 32.07 -4.48 0.27
C ASN A 264 32.86 -5.31 1.31
N PRO A 265 32.71 -6.65 1.34
CA PRO A 265 33.35 -7.48 2.36
C PRO A 265 34.88 -7.57 2.24
N LYS A 266 35.48 -7.01 1.18
CA LYS A 266 36.94 -7.03 0.97
C LYS A 266 37.67 -5.83 1.55
N ASP A 267 37.02 -4.66 1.55
CA ASP A 267 37.68 -3.38 1.83
C ASP A 267 36.81 -2.42 2.67
N ASP A 268 35.65 -2.88 3.14
CA ASP A 268 34.68 -2.12 3.96
C ASP A 268 34.14 -0.84 3.30
N SER A 269 34.36 -0.67 2.00
CA SER A 269 33.85 0.48 1.24
C SER A 269 32.33 0.39 1.01
N GLU A 270 31.68 1.55 0.93
CA GLU A 270 30.26 1.64 0.59
C GLU A 270 30.05 1.38 -0.90
N VAL A 271 29.08 0.52 -1.21
CA VAL A 271 28.70 0.18 -2.59
C VAL A 271 27.20 0.40 -2.75
N PHE A 272 26.81 0.95 -3.89
CA PHE A 272 25.41 1.18 -4.23
C PHE A 272 24.98 0.27 -5.40
N ARG A 273 23.72 -0.16 -5.37
CA ARG A 273 23.09 -0.92 -6.45
C ARG A 273 21.78 -0.30 -6.85
N SER A 274 21.67 0.11 -8.11
CA SER A 274 20.45 0.68 -8.67
C SER A 274 19.52 -0.42 -9.16
N ALA A 275 18.22 -0.14 -9.19
CA ALA A 275 17.22 -1.05 -9.76
C ALA A 275 17.36 -1.14 -11.29
N SER A 276 18.31 -1.97 -11.74
CA SER A 276 18.58 -2.23 -13.16
C SER A 276 18.97 -3.68 -13.38
N ASP A 277 18.46 -4.27 -14.46
CA ASP A 277 18.79 -5.62 -14.93
C ASP A 277 20.23 -5.75 -15.44
N GLU A 278 20.86 -4.63 -15.79
CA GLU A 278 22.23 -4.56 -16.32
C GLU A 278 23.28 -4.54 -15.20
N GLU A 279 22.86 -4.23 -13.97
CA GLU A 279 23.73 -4.23 -12.81
C GLU A 279 24.06 -5.66 -12.32
N PRO A 280 25.14 -5.85 -11.53
CA PRO A 280 25.42 -7.14 -10.92
C PRO A 280 24.27 -7.61 -10.03
N PHE A 281 24.01 -8.93 -10.02
CA PHE A 281 22.98 -9.52 -9.18
C PHE A 281 23.19 -9.17 -7.69
N CYS A 282 22.17 -8.57 -7.08
CA CYS A 282 22.10 -8.29 -5.66
C CYS A 282 20.69 -8.62 -5.14
N ALA A 283 20.62 -9.39 -4.05
CA ALA A 283 19.36 -9.77 -3.44
C ALA A 283 19.49 -9.88 -1.91
N LEU A 284 18.36 -9.73 -1.22
CA LEU A 284 18.26 -9.94 0.22
C LEU A 284 17.28 -11.08 0.51
N ALA A 285 17.77 -12.15 1.11
CA ALA A 285 16.93 -13.19 1.69
C ALA A 285 16.24 -12.65 2.95
N PHE A 286 14.91 -12.78 3.02
CA PHE A 286 14.12 -12.19 4.11
C PHE A 286 13.20 -13.17 4.83
N LYS A 287 12.87 -14.30 4.20
CA LYS A 287 12.04 -15.36 4.82
C LYS A 287 12.58 -16.74 4.45
N LEU A 288 12.65 -17.62 5.46
CA LEU A 288 12.93 -19.05 5.30
C LEU A 288 11.67 -19.82 5.66
N GLN A 289 11.31 -20.80 4.85
CA GLN A 289 10.12 -21.63 5.07
C GLN A 289 10.44 -23.06 4.68
N THR A 290 10.02 -24.03 5.49
CA THR A 290 10.11 -25.44 5.12
C THR A 290 8.80 -25.87 4.48
N ASP A 291 8.84 -26.29 3.23
CA ASP A 291 7.72 -26.86 2.50
C ASP A 291 7.80 -28.41 2.52
N PRO A 292 6.69 -29.12 2.77
CA PRO A 292 6.68 -30.59 2.82
C PRO A 292 7.07 -31.30 1.51
N PHE A 293 6.90 -30.64 0.35
CA PHE A 293 7.11 -31.23 -0.96
C PHE A 293 8.45 -30.82 -1.60
N VAL A 294 8.84 -29.55 -1.45
CA VAL A 294 10.03 -28.99 -2.10
C VAL A 294 11.21 -28.72 -1.13
N GLY A 295 11.02 -28.93 0.17
CA GLY A 295 12.05 -28.76 1.19
C GLY A 295 12.21 -27.31 1.63
N GLN A 296 13.44 -26.86 1.88
CA GLN A 296 13.70 -25.51 2.39
C GLN A 296 13.57 -24.48 1.26
N LEU A 297 12.60 -23.57 1.42
CA LEU A 297 12.39 -22.39 0.58
C LEU A 297 13.03 -21.17 1.21
N THR A 298 13.76 -20.41 0.39
CA THR A 298 14.34 -19.11 0.74
C THR A 298 13.72 -18.04 -0.13
N PHE A 299 12.95 -17.15 0.48
CA PHE A 299 12.39 -15.98 -0.19
C PHE A 299 13.41 -14.86 -0.16
N PHE A 300 13.63 -14.25 -1.31
CA PHE A 300 14.53 -13.12 -1.45
C PHE A 300 13.92 -12.04 -2.35
N ARG A 301 14.27 -10.78 -2.08
CA ARG A 301 14.01 -9.66 -2.98
C ARG A 301 15.26 -9.37 -3.79
N VAL A 302 15.12 -9.33 -5.11
CA VAL A 302 16.18 -8.87 -6.01
C VAL A 302 16.14 -7.34 -6.08
N TYR A 303 17.29 -6.70 -5.91
CA TYR A 303 17.46 -5.25 -5.99
C TYR A 303 18.13 -4.80 -7.29
N SER A 304 19.01 -5.64 -7.84
CA SER A 304 19.71 -5.36 -9.09
C SER A 304 20.10 -6.66 -9.79
N GLY A 305 20.25 -6.58 -11.11
CA GLY A 305 20.69 -7.68 -11.96
C GLY A 305 19.71 -8.84 -12.09
N ILE A 306 20.18 -9.89 -12.75
CA ILE A 306 19.39 -11.07 -13.08
C ILE A 306 20.07 -12.32 -12.54
N VAL A 307 19.29 -13.23 -11.97
CA VAL A 307 19.72 -14.59 -11.62
C VAL A 307 18.93 -15.62 -12.42
N LYS A 308 19.60 -16.71 -12.83
CA LYS A 308 18.98 -17.81 -13.58
C LYS A 308 18.95 -19.07 -12.73
N ALA A 309 17.91 -19.88 -12.89
CA ALA A 309 17.82 -21.20 -12.27
C ALA A 309 19.05 -22.06 -12.60
N GLY A 310 19.58 -22.78 -11.62
CA GLY A 310 20.77 -23.63 -11.77
C GLY A 310 22.11 -22.89 -11.64
N SER A 311 22.10 -21.56 -11.47
CA SER A 311 23.32 -20.76 -11.33
C SER A 311 23.89 -20.81 -9.90
N TYR A 312 25.15 -20.39 -9.76
CA TYR A 312 25.79 -20.22 -8.45
C TYR A 312 25.75 -18.75 -8.05
N ILE A 313 25.26 -18.49 -6.84
CA ILE A 313 25.27 -17.17 -6.20
C ILE A 313 26.28 -17.15 -5.05
N TYR A 314 26.68 -15.95 -4.65
CA TYR A 314 27.60 -15.75 -3.54
C TYR A 314 26.87 -15.14 -2.35
N ASN A 315 26.89 -15.81 -1.21
CA ASN A 315 26.35 -15.28 0.04
C ASN A 315 27.41 -14.41 0.70
N ALA A 316 27.26 -13.09 0.59
CA ALA A 316 28.22 -12.13 1.11
C ALA A 316 28.33 -12.13 2.65
N THR A 317 27.34 -12.68 3.36
CA THR A 317 27.33 -12.75 4.83
C THR A 317 28.12 -13.94 5.35
N THR A 318 28.02 -15.10 4.69
CA THR A 318 28.72 -16.33 5.10
C THR A 318 30.04 -16.54 4.36
N GLY A 319 30.20 -15.90 3.20
CA GLY A 319 31.35 -16.09 2.32
C GLY A 319 31.28 -17.34 1.45
N GLU A 320 30.14 -18.01 1.40
CA GLU A 320 29.96 -19.28 0.70
C GLU A 320 29.28 -19.10 -0.68
N LYS A 321 29.48 -20.09 -1.56
CA LYS A 321 28.76 -20.18 -2.82
C LYS A 321 27.55 -21.09 -2.63
N GLU A 322 26.38 -20.61 -3.02
CA GLU A 322 25.13 -21.36 -2.98
C GLU A 322 24.67 -21.64 -4.41
N ARG A 323 23.96 -22.75 -4.61
CA ARG A 323 23.38 -23.12 -5.91
C ARG A 323 21.88 -22.85 -5.89
N LEU A 324 21.40 -22.08 -6.85
CA LEU A 324 19.99 -21.80 -7.09
C LEU A 324 19.35 -22.93 -7.92
#